data_AF-A0A2P5Y5X5-F1
#
_entry.id   AF-A0A2P5Y5X5-F1
#
_cell.length_a   1.000
_cell.length_b   1.000
_cell.length_c   1.000
_cell.angle_alpha   90.00
_cell.angle_beta   90.00
_cell.angle_gamma   90.00
#
_symmetry.space_group_name_H-M   'P 1'
#
loop_
_entity.id
_entity.type
_entity.pdbx_description
1 polymer ?
#
loop_
_entity_poly.entity_id
_entity_poly.type
_entity_poly.pdbx_seq_one_letter_code
_entity_poly.pdbx_strand_id
1 'polypeptide(L)' 'MFELKGKEKVNDVDRSWLELLNGVEASTSSESEKLQKLTQMVLPKVEEGKQDYLIGKQKKQKTSGDRKK' A
#
# COMPACT_ATOMS: atom_id res chain seq x y z
N MET A 1 38.13 4.01 -6.84
CA MET A 1 37.14 3.41 -7.76
C MET A 1 36.00 2.90 -6.89
N PHE A 2 34.86 3.59 -6.82
CA PHE A 2 33.69 3.06 -6.10
C PHE A 2 32.94 2.14 -7.04
N GLU A 3 33.16 0.84 -6.92
CA GLU A 3 32.32 -0.16 -7.57
C GLU A 3 30.90 -0.04 -7.00
N LEU A 4 29.99 0.53 -7.79
CA LEU A 4 28.56 0.51 -7.51
C LEU A 4 28.03 -0.91 -7.73
N LYS A 5 28.26 -1.75 -6.72
CA LYS A 5 27.83 -3.15 -6.68
C LYS A 5 26.41 -3.18 -6.14
N GLY A 6 25.44 -3.27 -7.05
CA GLY A 6 24.04 -3.46 -6.68
C GLY A 6 23.09 -2.91 -7.75
N LYS A 7 22.87 -3.68 -8.82
CA LYS A 7 21.66 -3.48 -9.64
C LYS A 7 20.51 -4.17 -8.89
N GLU A 8 20.00 -3.51 -7.87
CA GLU A 8 18.76 -3.91 -7.23
C GLU A 8 17.65 -3.87 -8.29
N LYS A 9 17.03 -5.03 -8.55
CA LYS A 9 15.84 -5.08 -9.41
C LYS A 9 14.69 -4.51 -8.58
N VAL A 10 14.42 -3.23 -8.76
CA VAL A 10 13.21 -2.59 -8.25
C VAL A 10 12.01 -3.32 -8.88
N ASN A 11 11.16 -3.94 -8.05
CA ASN A 11 9.96 -4.60 -8.53
C ASN A 11 8.96 -3.56 -9.05
N ASP A 12 8.04 -3.94 -9.94
CA ASP A 12 7.02 -3.02 -10.48
C ASP A 12 6.21 -2.29 -9.39
N VAL A 13 5.96 -2.96 -8.28
CA VAL A 13 5.29 -2.37 -7.11
C VAL A 13 6.17 -1.29 -6.48
N ASP A 14 7.44 -1.59 -6.23
CA ASP A 14 8.40 -0.64 -5.65
C ASP A 14 8.65 0.56 -6.58
N ARG A 15 8.66 0.32 -7.90
CA ARG A 15 8.74 1.36 -8.93
C ARG A 15 7.53 2.27 -8.91
N SER A 16 6.33 1.69 -8.81
CA SER A 16 5.09 2.44 -8.70
C SER A 16 5.06 3.31 -7.44
N TRP A 17 5.53 2.80 -6.30
CA TRP A 17 5.63 3.60 -5.07
C TRP A 17 6.63 4.76 -5.20
N LEU A 18 7.77 4.53 -5.87
CA LEU A 18 8.78 5.59 -6.11
C LEU A 18 8.25 6.70 -7.02
N GLU A 19 7.53 6.36 -8.10
CA GLU A 19 6.92 7.35 -8.99
C GLU A 19 5.87 8.21 -8.26
N LEU A 20 5.07 7.58 -7.39
CA LEU A 20 4.09 8.27 -6.55
C LEU A 20 4.74 9.23 -5.55
N LEU A 21 5.82 8.79 -4.89
CA LEU A 21 6.59 9.63 -3.97
C LEU A 21 7.18 10.84 -4.69
N ASN A 22 7.82 10.62 -5.84
CA ASN A 22 8.41 11.70 -6.64
C ASN A 22 7.37 12.74 -7.09
N GLY A 23 6.15 12.29 -7.44
CA GLY A 23 5.03 13.17 -7.77
C GLY A 23 4.55 14.02 -6.58
N VAL A 24 4.55 13.47 -5.37
CA VAL A 24 4.24 14.22 -4.14
C VAL A 24 5.34 15.24 -3.85
N GLU A 25 6.61 14.85 -3.96
CA GLU A 25 7.73 15.75 -3.71
C GLU A 25 7.77 16.94 -4.67
N ALA A 26 7.45 16.72 -5.94
CA ALA A 26 7.35 17.78 -6.93
C ALA A 26 6.17 18.73 -6.70
N SER A 27 5.13 18.29 -5.99
CA SER A 27 3.86 19.02 -5.82
C SER A 27 3.73 19.73 -4.47
N THR A 28 4.68 19.53 -3.55
CA THR A 28 4.59 20.05 -2.18
C THR A 28 5.94 20.57 -1.72
N SER A 29 5.93 21.78 -1.15
CA SER A 29 7.15 22.48 -0.72
C SER A 29 7.48 22.23 0.76
N SER A 30 6.46 21.94 1.58
CA SER A 30 6.62 21.66 3.01
C SER A 30 6.52 20.17 3.34
N GLU A 31 7.33 19.71 4.30
CA GLU A 31 7.29 18.35 4.84
C GLU A 31 5.91 18.00 5.43
N SER A 32 5.25 18.97 6.08
CA SER A 32 3.91 18.78 6.63
C SER A 32 2.85 18.52 5.54
N GLU A 33 2.96 19.20 4.39
CA GLU A 33 2.09 18.98 3.24
C GLU A 33 2.36 17.65 2.55
N LYS A 34 3.66 17.25 2.45
CA LYS A 34 4.06 15.92 1.96
C LYS A 34 3.40 14.81 2.78
N LEU A 35 3.49 14.90 4.11
CA LEU A 35 2.93 13.90 5.02
C LEU A 35 1.40 13.85 4.92
N GLN A 36 0.73 14.99 4.85
CA GLN A 36 -0.73 15.01 4.69
C GLN A 36 -1.17 14.43 3.34
N LYS A 37 -0.48 14.75 2.25
CA LYS A 37 -0.78 14.24 0.90
C LYS A 37 -0.58 12.72 0.83
N LEU A 38 0.54 12.20 1.37
CA LEU A 38 0.80 10.77 1.44
C LEU A 38 -0.22 10.04 2.32
N THR A 39 -0.58 10.63 3.45
CA THR A 39 -1.60 10.07 4.35
C THR A 39 -2.95 9.93 3.63
N GLN A 40 -3.37 10.94 2.88
CA GLN A 40 -4.60 10.87 2.07
C GLN A 40 -4.54 9.82 0.95
N MET A 41 -3.37 9.53 0.39
CA MET A 41 -3.21 8.52 -0.65
C MET A 41 -3.13 7.09 -0.08
N VAL A 42 -2.57 6.92 1.12
CA VAL A 42 -2.34 5.60 1.74
C VAL A 42 -3.53 5.12 2.57
N LEU A 43 -4.21 6.02 3.30
CA LEU A 43 -5.33 5.65 4.18
C LEU A 43 -6.47 4.88 3.47
N PRO A 44 -6.96 5.30 2.29
CA PRO A 44 -8.07 4.61 1.62
C PRO A 44 -7.71 3.16 1.24
N LYS A 45 -6.47 2.96 0.79
CA LYS A 45 -5.94 1.66 0.37
C LYS A 45 -5.78 0.70 1.55
N VAL A 46 -5.45 1.23 2.72
CA VAL A 46 -5.35 0.48 3.97
C VAL A 46 -6.75 0.14 4.53
N GLU A 47 -7.71 1.05 4.41
CA GLU A 47 -9.09 0.79 4.83
C GLU A 47 -9.79 -0.23 3.94
N GLU A 48 -9.62 -0.18 2.62
CA GLU A 48 -10.10 -1.23 1.70
C GLU A 48 -9.54 -2.61 2.06
N GLY A 49 -8.22 -2.72 2.24
CA GLY A 49 -7.59 -3.99 2.61
C GLY A 49 -8.09 -4.55 3.96
N LYS A 50 -8.42 -3.67 4.91
CA LYS A 50 -9.05 -4.05 6.18
C LYS A 50 -10.48 -4.55 5.97
N GLN A 51 -11.28 -3.88 5.14
CA GLN A 51 -12.65 -4.31 4.83
C GLN A 51 -12.66 -5.68 4.14
N ASP A 52 -11.81 -5.90 3.13
CA ASP A 52 -11.68 -7.18 2.44
C ASP A 52 -11.28 -8.32 3.38
N TYR A 53 -10.36 -8.04 4.30
CA TYR A 53 -9.97 -8.99 5.34
C TYR A 53 -11.14 -9.36 6.25
N LEU A 54 -11.90 -8.37 6.72
CA LEU A 54 -13.06 -8.59 7.59
C LEU A 54 -14.19 -9.32 6.87
N ILE A 55 -14.46 -9.00 5.61
CA ILE A 55 -15.44 -9.67 4.76
C ILE A 55 -15.02 -11.13 4.52
N GLY A 56 -13.74 -11.36 4.21
CA GLY A 56 -13.17 -12.70 4.05
C GLY A 56 -13.29 -13.56 5.31
N LYS A 57 -13.14 -12.96 6.50
CA LYS A 57 -13.33 -13.65 7.78
C LYS A 57 -14.80 -13.98 8.06
N GLN A 58 -15.73 -13.06 7.83
CA GLN A 58 -17.17 -13.34 7.98
C GLN A 58 -17.66 -14.45 7.05
N LYS A 59 -17.21 -14.44 5.78
CA LYS A 59 -17.59 -15.46 4.78
C LYS A 59 -17.10 -16.86 5.17
N LYS A 60 -15.91 -16.96 5.77
CA LYS A 60 -15.35 -18.23 6.28
C LYS A 60 -16.11 -18.76 7.51
N GLN A 61 -16.60 -17.89 8.39
CA GLN A 61 -17.42 -18.34 9.52
C GLN A 61 -18.78 -18.88 9.07
N LYS A 62 -19.49 -18.18 8.17
CA LYS A 62 -20.83 -18.58 7.70
C LYS A 62 -20.85 -19.92 6.95
N THR A 63 -19.79 -20.23 6.21
CA THR A 63 -19.66 -21.49 5.45
C THR A 63 -19.20 -22.69 6.29
N SER A 64 -18.69 -22.45 7.50
CA SER A 64 -18.29 -23.53 8.43
C SER A 64 -19.44 -24.09 9.27
N GLY A 65 -20.53 -23.32 9.44
CA GLY A 65 -21.71 -23.75 10.20
C GLY A 65 -22.68 -24.65 9.42
N ASP A 66 -22.66 -24.60 8.10
CA ASP A 66 -23.64 -25.27 7.23
C ASP A 66 -23.26 -26.73 6.89
N ARG A 67 -21.99 -27.13 7.10
CA ARG A 67 -21.48 -28.49 6.79
C ARG A 67 -21.72 -29.54 7.88
N LYS A 68 -22.65 -29.31 8.80
CA LYS A 68 -22.98 -30.29 9.84
C LYS A 68 -24.49 -30.43 9.97
N LYS A 69 -25.10 -31.08 8.98
CA LYS A 69 -26.43 -31.66 9.10
C LYS A 69 -26.41 -33.07 8.54
#